data_AF-A0A3N4HDH5-F1
#
_entry.id   AF-A0A3N4HDH5-F1
#
_cell.length_a   1.000
_cell.length_b   1.000
_cell.length_c   1.000
_cell.angle_alpha   90.00
_cell.angle_beta   90.00
_cell.angle_gamma   90.00
#
_symmetry.space_group_name_H-M   'P 1'
#
loop_
_entity.id
_entity.type
_entity.pdbx_description
1 polymer ?
#
loop_
_entity_poly.entity_id
_entity_poly.type
_entity_poly.pdbx_seq_one_letter_code
_entity_poly.pdbx_strand_id
1 'polypeptide(L)'
;DLDSLQTKNNWAKIVIHRVPNQFHEDDMEKIQTWLELANPNLRIKTTPYILNKLETRHTLTSLSIAFNVESPAHADAWIKRGIYLMSQRCRTSRYTPRTLTHCTRCINTGHTIDTCTEQPRCHLCGGAHLTLNHACQMGCTRTQACTHLPLKCVLCNEEHRALDK
;
A
#
# COMPACT_ATOMS: atom_id res chain seq x y z
N ASP A 1 -23.68 22.55 -16.77
CA ASP A 1 -24.31 21.61 -15.84
C ASP A 1 -23.46 21.52 -14.60
N LEU A 2 -24.04 21.86 -13.46
CA LEU A 2 -23.38 22.21 -12.19
C LEU A 2 -23.37 21.01 -11.24
N ASP A 3 -23.08 19.81 -11.78
CA ASP A 3 -23.14 18.55 -11.05
C ASP A 3 -21.96 17.69 -11.52
N SER A 4 -20.75 17.91 -11.00
CA SER A 4 -20.18 16.99 -10.01
C SER A 4 -18.83 17.54 -9.52
N LEU A 5 -18.86 18.59 -8.71
CA LEU A 5 -17.74 18.86 -7.80
C LEU A 5 -17.72 17.74 -6.76
N GLN A 6 -17.12 16.60 -7.11
CA GLN A 6 -16.71 15.61 -6.11
C GLN A 6 -15.69 16.31 -5.22
N THR A 7 -16.17 16.85 -4.09
CA THR A 7 -15.32 17.20 -2.96
C THR A 7 -14.61 15.92 -2.56
N LYS A 8 -13.37 15.74 -3.06
CA LYS A 8 -12.46 14.74 -2.53
C LYS A 8 -12.42 14.98 -1.02
N ASN A 9 -12.96 14.05 -0.24
CA ASN A 9 -12.88 14.11 1.20
C ASN A 9 -11.40 14.32 1.56
N ASN A 10 -11.07 15.45 2.20
CA ASN A 10 -9.69 15.83 2.53
C ASN A 10 -9.14 15.01 3.71
N TRP A 11 -9.67 13.81 3.96
CA TRP A 11 -9.28 13.01 5.09
C TRP A 11 -7.89 12.42 4.89
N ALA A 12 -7.15 12.33 5.98
CA ALA A 12 -5.83 11.70 5.97
C ALA A 12 -5.86 10.40 6.77
N LYS A 13 -5.31 9.35 6.21
CA LYS A 13 -5.20 8.05 6.87
C LYS A 13 -3.92 7.98 7.69
N ILE A 14 -4.06 7.60 8.95
CA ILE A 14 -2.95 7.40 9.88
C ILE A 14 -2.96 5.99 10.45
N VAL A 15 -1.81 5.57 10.95
CA VAL A 15 -1.59 4.27 11.58
C VAL A 15 -0.99 4.47 12.96
N ILE A 16 -1.56 3.83 13.96
CA ILE A 16 -0.93 3.66 15.27
C ILE A 16 -0.32 2.25 15.35
N HIS A 17 0.91 2.17 15.84
CA HIS A 17 1.67 0.94 16.00
C HIS A 17 1.91 0.64 17.47
N ARG A 18 2.34 -0.59 17.75
CA ARG A 18 2.60 -1.11 19.11
C ARG A 18 1.34 -1.18 19.95
N VAL A 19 0.21 -1.44 19.30
CA VAL A 19 -1.05 -1.71 19.98
C VAL A 19 -1.00 -3.14 20.54
N PRO A 20 -1.47 -3.39 21.78
CA PRO A 20 -1.57 -4.75 22.32
C PRO A 20 -2.24 -5.73 21.34
N ASN A 21 -1.72 -6.95 21.24
CA ASN A 21 -2.18 -7.95 20.26
C ASN A 21 -3.44 -8.70 20.66
N GLN A 22 -3.98 -8.43 21.85
CA GLN A 22 -5.20 -9.02 22.38
C GLN A 22 -6.50 -8.46 21.77
N PHE A 23 -6.43 -7.37 21.00
CA PHE A 23 -7.61 -6.76 20.40
C PHE A 23 -8.05 -7.46 19.12
N HIS A 24 -9.38 -7.57 18.96
CA HIS A 24 -10.03 -8.18 17.82
C HIS A 24 -10.90 -7.16 17.08
N GLU A 25 -11.40 -7.56 15.91
CA GLU A 25 -12.25 -6.74 15.04
C GLU A 25 -13.47 -6.17 15.78
N ASP A 26 -14.07 -6.96 16.68
CA ASP A 26 -15.23 -6.57 17.50
C ASP A 26 -14.90 -5.47 18.53
N ASP A 27 -13.62 -5.19 18.77
CA ASP A 27 -13.17 -4.13 19.68
C ASP A 27 -13.00 -2.77 19.00
N MET A 28 -13.10 -2.67 17.66
CA MET A 28 -12.70 -1.45 16.94
C MET A 28 -13.53 -0.21 17.32
N GLU A 29 -14.82 -0.36 17.61
CA GLU A 29 -15.68 0.74 18.07
C GLU A 29 -15.30 1.19 19.50
N LYS A 30 -14.94 0.24 20.37
CA LYS A 30 -14.44 0.55 21.72
C LYS A 30 -13.08 1.24 21.65
N ILE A 31 -12.20 0.77 20.77
CA ILE A 31 -10.89 1.38 20.52
C ILE A 31 -11.06 2.79 19.99
N GLN A 32 -11.98 3.04 19.06
CA GLN A 32 -12.30 4.39 18.61
C GLN A 32 -12.67 5.29 19.79
N THR A 33 -13.58 4.82 20.65
CA THR A 33 -14.03 5.55 21.83
C THR A 33 -12.86 5.85 22.77
N TRP A 34 -12.01 4.86 23.07
CA TRP A 34 -10.83 5.06 23.93
C TRP A 34 -9.79 6.00 23.31
N LEU A 35 -9.61 5.97 21.99
CA LEU A 35 -8.71 6.90 21.29
C LEU A 35 -9.23 8.34 21.41
N GLU A 36 -10.52 8.59 21.17
CA GLU A 36 -11.07 9.93 21.26
C GLU A 36 -11.12 10.45 22.70
N LEU A 37 -11.37 9.58 23.68
CA LEU A 37 -11.32 9.93 25.11
C LEU A 37 -9.90 10.27 25.59
N ALA A 38 -8.90 9.47 25.20
CA ALA A 38 -7.53 9.65 25.64
C ALA A 38 -6.80 10.81 24.92
N ASN A 39 -7.33 11.28 23.78
CA ASN A 39 -6.70 12.30 22.95
C ASN A 39 -7.68 13.45 22.68
N PRO A 40 -7.70 14.48 23.55
CA PRO A 40 -8.56 15.65 23.34
C PRO A 40 -8.35 16.25 21.95
N ASN A 41 -9.46 16.53 21.27
CA ASN A 41 -9.54 17.04 19.89
C ASN A 41 -9.18 16.04 18.78
N LEU A 42 -8.94 14.76 19.10
CA LEU A 42 -8.90 13.72 18.08
C LEU A 42 -10.33 13.44 17.60
N ARG A 43 -10.54 13.50 16.29
CA ARG A 43 -11.81 13.15 15.64
C ARG A 43 -11.58 12.10 14.57
N ILE A 44 -12.02 10.88 14.87
CA ILE A 44 -11.89 9.73 13.97
C ILE A 44 -13.06 9.75 12.99
N LYS A 45 -12.77 9.74 11.69
CA LYS A 45 -13.78 9.86 10.62
C LYS A 45 -14.29 8.51 10.11
N THR A 46 -13.60 7.42 10.43
CA THR A 46 -13.96 6.06 10.03
C THR A 46 -13.63 5.09 11.14
N THR A 47 -14.44 4.05 11.32
CA THR A 47 -14.16 2.96 12.24
C THR A 47 -12.73 2.46 12.02
N PRO A 48 -11.90 2.41 13.08
CA PRO A 48 -10.55 1.86 13.00
C PRO A 48 -10.59 0.41 12.53
N TYR A 49 -9.47 -0.06 11.96
CA TYR A 49 -9.33 -1.45 11.58
C TYR A 49 -7.89 -1.92 11.75
N ILE A 50 -7.72 -3.21 12.02
CA ILE A 50 -6.41 -3.84 12.19
C ILE A 50 -5.77 -4.05 10.81
N LEU A 51 -4.56 -3.54 10.61
CA LEU A 51 -3.82 -3.69 9.34
C LEU A 51 -3.17 -5.07 9.19
N ASN A 52 -2.83 -5.72 10.30
CA ASN A 52 -2.18 -7.02 10.27
C ASN A 52 -3.17 -8.10 9.81
N LYS A 53 -2.75 -8.97 8.90
CA LYS A 53 -3.56 -10.09 8.44
C LYS A 53 -3.83 -11.06 9.58
N LEU A 54 -5.08 -11.49 9.73
CA LEU A 54 -5.54 -12.40 10.79
C LEU A 54 -4.65 -13.64 10.93
N GLU A 55 -4.35 -14.30 9.80
CA GLU A 55 -3.44 -15.44 9.66
C GLU A 55 -2.06 -15.26 10.32
N THR A 56 -1.53 -14.03 10.36
CA THR A 56 -0.20 -13.75 10.91
C THR A 56 -0.22 -13.20 12.34
N ARG A 57 -1.38 -12.82 12.89
CA ARG A 57 -1.43 -12.06 14.16
C ARG A 57 -0.91 -12.84 15.37
N HIS A 58 -1.09 -14.16 15.37
CA HIS A 58 -0.69 -15.03 16.48
C HIS A 58 0.82 -15.04 16.74
N THR A 59 1.65 -14.67 15.77
CA THR A 59 3.11 -14.58 15.93
C THR A 59 3.59 -13.17 16.26
N LEU A 60 2.70 -12.17 16.24
CA LEU A 60 3.06 -10.77 16.44
C LEU A 60 2.99 -10.39 17.91
N THR A 61 3.97 -9.63 18.37
CA THR A 61 3.98 -9.04 19.71
C THR A 61 3.09 -7.79 19.83
N SER A 62 2.72 -7.18 18.70
CA SER A 62 1.84 -6.02 18.66
C SER A 62 1.16 -5.84 17.31
N LEU A 63 0.06 -5.09 17.31
CA LEU A 63 -0.74 -4.77 16.14
C LEU A 63 -0.50 -3.33 15.66
N SER A 64 -0.91 -3.11 14.41
CA SER A 64 -1.07 -1.80 13.81
C SER A 64 -2.53 -1.56 13.46
N ILE A 65 -3.07 -0.42 13.88
CA ILE A 65 -4.46 -0.03 13.64
C ILE A 65 -4.45 1.22 12.77
N ALA A 66 -5.27 1.23 11.72
CA ALA A 66 -5.43 2.36 10.82
C ALA A 66 -6.81 3.00 10.96
N PHE A 67 -6.86 4.32 10.77
CA PHE A 67 -8.10 5.11 10.74
C PHE A 67 -7.88 6.45 10.04
N ASN A 68 -8.98 7.13 9.71
CA ASN A 68 -8.94 8.44 9.04
C ASN A 68 -9.16 9.59 10.03
N VAL A 69 -8.42 10.68 9.84
CA VAL A 69 -8.61 11.97 10.52
C VAL A 69 -8.98 13.05 9.51
N GLU A 70 -9.44 14.19 10.02
CA GLU A 70 -10.09 15.26 9.25
C GLU A 70 -9.23 15.89 8.13
N SER A 71 -7.92 16.01 8.33
CA SER A 71 -7.03 16.65 7.34
C SER A 71 -5.59 16.13 7.39
N PRO A 72 -4.79 16.30 6.32
CA PRO A 72 -3.37 15.98 6.34
C PRO A 72 -2.58 16.77 7.38
N ALA A 73 -2.94 18.03 7.63
CA ALA A 73 -2.30 18.86 8.66
C ALA A 73 -2.60 18.34 10.08
N HIS A 74 -3.84 17.90 10.33
CA HIS A 74 -4.19 17.23 11.58
C HIS A 74 -3.42 15.91 11.74
N ALA A 75 -3.27 15.13 10.67
CA ALA A 75 -2.45 13.92 10.71
C ALA A 75 -1.00 14.22 11.10
N ASP A 76 -0.35 15.23 10.51
CA ASP A 76 1.03 15.60 10.86
C ASP A 76 1.16 16.05 12.32
N ALA A 77 0.20 16.81 12.82
CA ALA A 77 0.15 17.23 14.22
C ALA A 77 0.08 16.01 15.16
N TRP A 78 -0.77 15.03 14.86
CA TRP A 78 -0.90 13.79 15.64
C TRP A 78 0.31 12.87 15.53
N ILE A 79 0.97 12.83 14.37
CA ILE A 79 2.22 12.07 14.18
C ILE A 79 3.33 12.66 15.05
N LYS A 80 3.46 14.00 15.06
CA LYS A 80 4.47 14.69 15.88
C LYS A 80 4.18 14.56 17.38
N ARG A 81 2.92 14.76 17.79
CA ARG A 81 2.49 14.69 19.20
C ARG A 81 2.47 13.26 19.74
N GLY A 82 2.18 12.28 18.89
CA GLY A 82 1.83 10.92 19.29
C GLY A 82 0.36 10.80 19.71
N ILE A 83 -0.19 9.59 19.60
CA ILE A 83 -1.55 9.24 20.00
C ILE A 83 -1.48 8.27 21.17
N TYR A 84 -2.36 8.42 22.15
CA TYR A 84 -2.46 7.55 23.31
C TYR A 84 -3.61 6.56 23.18
N LEU A 85 -3.41 5.31 23.57
CA LEU A 85 -4.45 4.32 23.75
C LEU A 85 -4.26 3.70 25.14
N MET A 86 -5.30 3.76 25.99
CA MET A 86 -5.26 3.23 27.36
C MET A 86 -4.00 3.67 28.14
N SER A 87 -3.69 4.97 28.10
CA SER A 87 -2.51 5.59 28.73
C SER A 87 -1.14 5.24 28.11
N GLN A 88 -1.09 4.38 27.09
CA GLN A 88 0.14 4.08 26.36
C GLN A 88 0.29 4.98 25.13
N ARG A 89 1.44 5.65 25.00
CA ARG A 89 1.76 6.39 23.76
C ARG A 89 2.08 5.41 22.64
N CYS A 90 1.22 5.36 21.63
CA CYS A 90 1.44 4.61 20.41
C CYS A 90 2.36 5.37 19.46
N ARG A 91 3.18 4.62 18.70
CA ARG A 91 3.94 5.22 17.59
C ARG A 91 2.96 5.48 16.44
N THR A 92 2.87 6.72 15.99
CA THR A 92 1.94 7.12 14.93
C THR A 92 2.68 7.42 13.63
N SER A 93 2.12 7.03 12.49
CA SER A 93 2.68 7.32 11.16
C SER A 93 1.58 7.60 10.13
N ARG A 94 1.95 8.17 8.98
CA ARG A 94 1.04 8.22 7.81
C ARG A 94 0.84 6.81 7.29
N TYR A 95 -0.39 6.46 6.95
CA TYR A 95 -0.62 5.23 6.20
C TYR A 95 0.02 5.37 4.82
N THR A 96 0.98 4.51 4.57
CA THR A 96 1.52 4.32 3.22
C THR A 96 0.90 3.04 2.70
N PRO A 97 0.05 3.09 1.65
CA PRO A 97 -0.37 1.85 1.01
C PRO A 97 0.88 1.10 0.61
N ARG A 98 0.96 -0.18 0.97
CA ARG A 98 2.02 -1.04 0.46
C ARG A 98 1.81 -1.10 -1.05
N THR A 99 2.50 -0.26 -1.80
CA THR A 99 2.67 -0.45 -3.23
C THR A 99 3.41 -1.78 -3.31
N LEU A 100 2.68 -2.82 -3.70
CA LEU A 100 3.33 -4.05 -4.08
C LEU A 100 4.07 -3.68 -5.36
N THR A 101 5.34 -3.31 -5.22
CA THR A 101 6.21 -3.06 -6.37
C THR A 101 6.15 -4.30 -7.23
N HIS A 102 5.90 -4.11 -8.52
CA HIS A 102 5.94 -5.21 -9.48
C HIS A 102 7.31 -5.88 -9.40
N CYS A 103 7.30 -7.20 -9.24
CA CYS A 103 8.53 -7.98 -9.24
C CYS A 103 9.23 -7.78 -10.59
N THR A 104 10.50 -7.37 -10.58
CA THR A 104 11.27 -7.10 -11.81
C THR A 104 11.60 -8.35 -12.62
N ARG A 105 11.30 -9.54 -12.07
CA ARG A 105 11.43 -10.83 -12.76
C ARG A 105 10.15 -11.25 -13.47
N CYS A 106 9.00 -11.23 -12.78
CA CYS A 106 7.76 -11.82 -13.29
C CYS A 106 6.61 -10.82 -13.46
N ILE A 107 6.82 -9.54 -13.13
CA ILE A 107 5.85 -8.43 -13.20
C ILE A 107 4.70 -8.53 -12.18
N ASN A 108 4.50 -9.69 -11.54
CA ASN A 108 3.48 -9.84 -10.52
C ASN A 108 3.80 -9.05 -9.25
N THR A 109 2.74 -8.73 -8.52
CA THR A 109 2.79 -8.06 -7.22
C THR A 109 2.71 -9.08 -6.08
N GLY A 110 3.29 -8.78 -4.93
CA GLY A 110 3.14 -9.62 -3.72
C GLY A 110 4.42 -10.22 -3.16
N HIS A 111 5.53 -10.13 -3.91
CA HIS A 111 6.85 -10.65 -3.53
C HIS A 111 7.98 -9.76 -4.08
N THR A 112 9.20 -9.95 -3.58
CA THR A 112 10.42 -9.29 -4.10
C THR A 112 11.13 -10.22 -5.07
N ILE A 113 12.10 -9.70 -5.85
CA ILE A 113 12.88 -10.54 -6.78
C ILE A 113 13.59 -11.69 -6.05
N ASP A 114 14.06 -11.47 -4.82
CA ASP A 114 14.78 -12.47 -4.02
C ASP A 114 13.90 -13.65 -3.58
N THR A 115 12.59 -13.43 -3.48
CA THR A 115 11.61 -14.48 -3.09
C THR A 115 10.74 -14.92 -4.26
N CYS A 116 11.08 -14.51 -5.49
CA CYS A 116 10.32 -14.82 -6.69
C CYS A 116 10.58 -16.27 -7.15
N THR A 117 9.54 -17.10 -7.11
CA THR A 117 9.56 -18.48 -7.66
C THR A 117 8.98 -18.57 -9.07
N GLU A 118 8.49 -17.45 -9.61
CA GLU A 118 7.79 -17.38 -10.89
C GLU A 118 8.76 -17.38 -12.09
N GLN A 119 8.23 -17.79 -13.25
CA GLN A 119 8.96 -17.70 -14.52
C GLN A 119 9.21 -16.23 -14.91
N PRO A 120 10.38 -15.93 -15.48
CA PRO A 120 10.68 -14.57 -15.91
C PRO A 120 9.76 -14.14 -17.05
N ARG A 121 9.33 -12.88 -17.03
CA ARG A 121 8.48 -12.26 -18.06
C ARG A 121 9.13 -10.99 -18.57
N CYS A 122 9.17 -10.83 -19.89
CA CYS A 122 9.73 -9.63 -20.51
C CYS A 122 8.72 -8.47 -20.40
N HIS A 123 9.16 -7.35 -19.85
CA HIS A 123 8.32 -6.16 -19.66
C HIS A 123 7.95 -5.47 -20.99
N LEU A 124 8.67 -5.81 -22.07
CA LEU A 124 8.47 -5.22 -23.39
C LEU A 124 7.53 -6.05 -24.27
N CYS A 125 7.74 -7.38 -24.36
CA CYS A 125 6.98 -8.25 -25.27
C CYS A 125 6.18 -9.36 -24.58
N GLY A 126 6.23 -9.47 -23.25
CA GLY A 126 5.51 -10.51 -22.49
C GLY A 126 6.07 -11.94 -22.63
N GLY A 127 7.19 -12.13 -23.34
CA GLY A 127 7.86 -13.43 -23.54
C GLY A 127 8.48 -14.00 -22.26
N ALA A 128 8.79 -15.30 -22.28
CA ALA A 128 9.29 -16.08 -21.14
C ALA A 128 10.80 -15.89 -20.89
N HIS A 129 11.23 -14.64 -20.72
CA HIS A 129 12.63 -14.27 -20.46
C HIS A 129 12.72 -12.96 -19.68
N LEU A 130 13.85 -12.70 -19.04
CA LEU A 130 14.08 -11.43 -18.35
C LEU A 130 14.15 -10.29 -19.35
N THR A 131 13.64 -9.10 -19.01
CA THR A 131 13.72 -7.91 -19.87
C THR A 131 15.17 -7.61 -20.31
N LEU A 132 16.16 -7.83 -19.44
CA LEU A 132 17.59 -7.67 -19.73
C LEU A 132 18.11 -8.60 -20.83
N ASN A 133 17.46 -9.76 -21.02
CA ASN A 133 17.80 -10.75 -22.03
C ASN A 133 16.99 -10.56 -23.31
N HIS A 134 16.21 -9.47 -23.41
CA HIS A 134 15.46 -9.20 -24.62
C HIS A 134 16.43 -8.91 -25.78
N ALA A 135 16.36 -9.73 -26.82
CA ALA A 135 17.07 -9.52 -28.07
C ALA A 135 16.06 -9.09 -29.14
N CYS A 136 16.15 -7.83 -29.57
CA CYS A 136 15.42 -7.38 -30.73
C CYS A 136 16.02 -8.03 -31.98
N GLN A 137 15.17 -8.45 -32.92
CA GLN A 137 15.56 -9.09 -34.18
C GLN A 137 16.54 -8.24 -35.02
N MET A 138 16.53 -6.92 -34.83
CA MET A 138 17.41 -5.96 -35.52
C MET A 138 18.62 -5.51 -34.69
N GLY A 139 18.95 -6.20 -33.59
CA GLY A 139 20.12 -5.88 -32.77
C GLY A 139 20.01 -4.59 -31.94
N CYS A 140 18.79 -4.09 -31.70
CA CYS A 140 18.54 -2.90 -30.88
C CYS A 140 18.93 -3.11 -29.40
N THR A 141 19.07 -2.00 -28.65
CA THR A 141 19.45 -2.00 -27.24
C THR A 141 18.55 -2.89 -26.36
N ARG A 142 19.16 -3.74 -25.53
CA ARG A 142 18.54 -4.90 -24.84
C ARG A 142 17.54 -4.57 -23.71
N THR A 143 17.05 -3.35 -23.59
CA THR A 143 16.27 -2.92 -22.41
C THR A 143 15.24 -1.84 -22.70
N GLN A 144 15.13 -1.39 -23.95
CA GLN A 144 14.25 -0.29 -24.33
C GLN A 144 13.29 -0.73 -25.44
N ALA A 145 12.09 -0.15 -25.43
CA ALA A 145 11.21 -0.25 -26.58
C ALA A 145 11.91 0.38 -27.79
N CYS A 146 11.86 -0.33 -28.90
CA CYS A 146 12.28 0.16 -30.19
C CYS A 146 11.11 0.01 -31.16
N THR A 147 11.17 0.72 -32.28
CA THR A 147 10.14 0.69 -33.33
C THR A 147 9.94 -0.70 -33.96
N HIS A 148 10.92 -1.59 -33.81
CA HIS A 148 10.88 -2.95 -34.34
C HIS A 148 10.28 -3.97 -33.36
N LEU A 149 9.89 -3.52 -32.16
CA LEU A 149 9.39 -4.39 -31.11
C LEU A 149 7.88 -4.18 -30.96
N PRO A 150 7.04 -5.17 -31.34
CA PRO A 150 5.63 -5.13 -30.97
C PRO A 150 5.53 -5.22 -29.45
N LEU A 151 5.20 -4.09 -28.81
CA LEU A 151 5.01 -4.04 -27.37
C LEU A 151 3.80 -4.88 -27.01
N LYS A 152 3.93 -5.64 -25.92
CA LYS A 152 2.81 -6.42 -25.39
C LYS A 152 2.87 -6.42 -23.88
N CYS A 153 1.88 -5.79 -23.27
CA CYS A 153 1.72 -5.77 -21.84
C CYS A 153 1.33 -7.17 -21.36
N VAL A 154 2.12 -7.77 -20.47
CA VAL A 154 1.78 -9.09 -19.89
C VAL A 154 0.50 -9.04 -19.02
N LEU A 155 0.14 -7.86 -18.52
CA LEU A 155 -0.99 -7.68 -17.59
C LEU A 155 -2.32 -7.51 -18.30
N CYS A 156 -2.37 -6.76 -19.41
CA CYS A 156 -3.61 -6.48 -20.14
C CYS A 156 -3.58 -6.83 -21.63
N ASN A 157 -2.47 -7.38 -22.14
CA ASN A 157 -2.28 -7.75 -23.56
C ASN A 157 -2.39 -6.60 -24.57
N GLU A 158 -2.41 -5.35 -24.14
CA GLU A 158 -2.40 -4.17 -25.01
C GLU A 158 -0.98 -3.78 -25.46
N GLU A 159 -0.90 -2.93 -26.49
CA GLU A 159 0.33 -2.50 -27.14
C GLU A 159 1.10 -1.42 -26.34
N HIS A 160 1.55 -1.79 -25.15
CA HIS A 160 2.42 -0.96 -24.30
C HIS A 160 3.31 -1.83 -23.40
N ARG A 161 4.30 -1.23 -22.72
CA ARG A 161 5.10 -1.98 -21.72
C ARG A 161 4.28 -2.27 -20.49
N ALA A 162 4.60 -3.35 -19.79
CA ALA A 162 3.77 -3.84 -18.69
C ALA A 162 3.56 -2.86 -17.50
N LEU A 163 4.36 -1.79 -17.40
CA LEU A 163 4.34 -0.82 -16.29
C LEU A 163 4.11 0.64 -16.74
N ASP A 164 3.74 0.87 -18.01
CA ASP A 164 3.59 2.21 -18.58
C ASP A 164 2.15 2.77 -18.45
N LYS A 165 1.30 2.18 -17.59
CA LYS A 165 -0.08 2.65 -17.33
C LYS A 165 -0.20 3.45 -16.04
#